data_AF-A0A7Y2AP65-F1
#
_entry.id   AF-A0A7Y2AP65-F1
#
_cell.length_a   1.000
_cell.length_b   1.000
_cell.length_c   1.000
_cell.angle_alpha   90.00
_cell.angle_beta   90.00
_cell.angle_gamma   90.00
#
_symmetry.space_group_name_H-M   'P 1'
#
loop_
_entity.id
_entity.type
_entity.pdbx_description
1 polymer ?
#
loop_
_entity_poly.entity_id
_entity_poly.type
_entity_poly.pdbx_seq_one_letter_code
_entity_poly.pdbx_strand_id
1 'polypeptide(L)'
;MTRILLLMLAMFWLSPLHSAEPSEREKKVRADRERVEAQGFWIYNDLEKAYETARKTGKPILVSMRCIPCEECVKLDDDLIDNDPTVRSLLDQFVCVRVVGTNGLDLSTFQYDTDQSFAMFMLNADKTIYGRFGTRSHRTEWFGDVSLEGMAAALQGALALHQRYPGNREQLAAKRGKPLEFASPEQYPSLKDKYTNEINYDGDVVKSCIHCHQIGDARREYYWHRSEPIPESLLFPFPHPKSVGLVLNPQKRAVVQSVIDDSPAARSGLQAGDEILTMDSQPLISMADVQWVLHHQAESGATVPMTLRREGKIISSSLTLPNGWRRLDDPRWRVSSWGVCRMVTGGMRLKALTEDERRDLNIEGDQMALIATSVGRYGPHAAAKKAGFKKDDVVIGYDGQTNLMREAELFAYATAKFKPGDKVPVKLIRNGETKTLTMPIQR
;
A
#
# COMPACT_ATOMS: atom_id res chain seq x y z
N MET A 1 -59.71 -64.32 -2.10
CA MET A 1 -58.33 -63.94 -2.48
C MET A 1 -58.06 -62.54 -1.94
N THR A 2 -57.35 -62.47 -0.82
CA THR A 2 -57.08 -61.27 -0.02
C THR A 2 -55.85 -60.56 -0.59
N ARG A 3 -55.97 -59.31 -1.04
CA ARG A 3 -54.83 -58.48 -1.48
C ARG A 3 -54.43 -57.52 -0.36
N ILE A 4 -53.25 -57.77 0.20
CA ILE A 4 -52.53 -56.89 1.14
C ILE A 4 -51.80 -55.83 0.31
N LEU A 5 -52.07 -54.54 0.58
CA LEU A 5 -51.33 -53.42 0.01
C LEU A 5 -50.24 -53.01 1.04
N LEU A 6 -48.97 -53.22 0.68
CA LEU A 6 -47.81 -52.81 1.49
C LEU A 6 -47.59 -51.29 1.37
N LEU A 7 -47.58 -50.58 2.50
CA LEU A 7 -47.08 -49.21 2.60
C LEU A 7 -45.54 -49.21 2.50
N MET A 8 -44.97 -48.52 1.50
CA MET A 8 -43.55 -48.17 1.47
C MET A 8 -43.33 -46.88 2.26
N LEU A 9 -42.65 -46.98 3.41
CA LEU A 9 -42.11 -45.85 4.17
C LEU A 9 -40.84 -45.34 3.47
N ALA A 10 -40.84 -44.09 3.00
CA ALA A 10 -39.64 -43.43 2.50
C ALA A 10 -38.82 -42.88 3.69
N MET A 11 -37.68 -43.52 4.00
CA MET A 11 -36.69 -42.97 4.93
C MET A 11 -35.89 -41.85 4.24
N PHE A 12 -36.14 -40.61 4.65
CA PHE A 12 -35.25 -39.49 4.36
C PHE A 12 -33.96 -39.65 5.16
N TRP A 13 -32.85 -39.95 4.50
CA TRP A 13 -31.52 -39.84 5.06
C TRP A 13 -31.14 -38.35 5.14
N LEU A 14 -31.34 -37.73 6.29
CA LEU A 14 -30.73 -36.44 6.64
C LEU A 14 -29.23 -36.67 6.81
N SER A 15 -28.42 -36.36 5.79
CA SER A 15 -26.98 -36.25 5.94
C SER A 15 -26.70 -35.11 6.93
N PRO A 16 -25.90 -35.33 8.00
CA PRO A 16 -25.50 -34.23 8.86
C PRO A 16 -24.67 -33.24 8.04
N LEU A 17 -25.10 -31.98 8.06
CA LEU A 17 -24.30 -30.82 7.65
C LEU A 17 -22.96 -30.89 8.39
N HIS A 18 -21.95 -31.47 7.75
CA HIS A 18 -20.59 -31.38 8.23
C HIS A 18 -20.15 -29.93 8.00
N SER A 19 -20.15 -29.14 9.06
CA SER A 19 -19.40 -27.87 9.07
C SER A 19 -17.95 -28.23 8.77
N ALA A 20 -17.41 -27.74 7.65
CA ALA A 20 -16.00 -27.89 7.34
C ALA A 20 -15.16 -27.31 8.49
N GLU A 21 -14.05 -27.96 8.84
CA GLU A 21 -13.17 -27.42 9.88
C GLU A 21 -12.67 -26.02 9.49
N PRO A 22 -12.60 -25.07 10.45
CA PRO A 22 -12.06 -23.74 10.20
C PRO A 22 -10.64 -23.81 9.65
N SER A 23 -10.33 -23.00 8.63
CA SER A 23 -8.96 -22.89 8.12
C SER A 23 -8.00 -22.39 9.20
N GLU A 24 -6.71 -22.69 9.09
CA GLU A 24 -5.69 -22.16 10.02
C GLU A 24 -5.70 -20.63 10.11
N ARG A 25 -6.01 -19.95 9.01
CA ARG A 25 -6.17 -18.50 9.00
C ARG A 25 -7.39 -18.06 9.80
N GLU A 26 -8.51 -18.76 9.66
CA GLU A 26 -9.73 -18.45 10.40
C GLU A 26 -9.52 -18.60 11.91
N LYS A 27 -8.86 -19.68 12.35
CA LYS A 27 -8.48 -19.87 13.75
C LYS A 27 -7.67 -18.69 14.29
N LYS A 28 -6.68 -18.20 13.52
CA LYS A 28 -5.87 -17.02 13.90
C LYS A 28 -6.68 -15.74 14.02
N VAL A 29 -7.62 -15.48 13.10
CA VAL A 29 -8.49 -14.29 13.14
C VAL A 29 -9.38 -14.30 14.37
N ARG A 30 -10.03 -15.44 14.66
CA ARG A 30 -10.91 -15.57 15.83
C ARG A 30 -10.13 -15.46 17.14
N ALA A 31 -8.99 -16.13 17.24
CA ALA A 31 -8.12 -16.06 18.42
C ALA A 31 -7.57 -14.64 18.68
N ASP A 32 -7.20 -13.89 17.63
CA ASP A 32 -6.79 -12.49 17.80
C ASP A 32 -7.92 -11.63 18.38
N ARG A 33 -9.15 -11.78 17.85
CA ARG A 33 -10.32 -11.07 18.36
C ARG A 33 -10.58 -11.39 19.83
N GLU A 34 -10.69 -12.67 20.17
CA GLU A 34 -10.95 -13.12 21.55
C GLU A 34 -9.89 -12.57 22.52
N ARG A 35 -8.62 -12.66 22.14
CA ARG A 35 -7.50 -12.15 22.96
C ARG A 35 -7.59 -10.64 23.17
N VAL A 36 -7.77 -9.86 22.09
CA VAL A 36 -7.76 -8.40 22.16
C VAL A 36 -9.00 -7.88 22.92
N GLU A 37 -10.17 -8.46 22.68
CA GLU A 37 -11.39 -8.13 23.41
C GLU A 37 -11.26 -8.47 24.91
N ALA A 38 -10.65 -9.61 25.26
CA ALA A 38 -10.43 -10.01 26.66
C ALA A 38 -9.44 -9.09 27.40
N GLN A 39 -8.42 -8.58 26.72
CA GLN A 39 -7.49 -7.59 27.30
C GLN A 39 -8.17 -6.23 27.54
N GLY A 40 -9.15 -5.87 26.71
CA GLY A 40 -9.96 -4.66 26.88
C GLY A 40 -9.24 -3.34 26.62
N PHE A 41 -7.97 -3.36 26.23
CA PHE A 41 -7.18 -2.15 25.99
C PHE A 41 -7.45 -1.54 24.60
N TRP A 42 -7.55 -2.38 23.57
CA TRP A 42 -7.84 -1.97 22.21
C TRP A 42 -9.32 -2.18 21.90
N ILE A 43 -9.99 -1.16 21.36
CA ILE A 43 -11.29 -1.32 20.73
C ILE A 43 -11.10 -2.14 19.44
N TYR A 44 -11.91 -3.16 19.20
CA TYR A 44 -11.74 -4.09 18.08
C TYR A 44 -12.74 -3.81 16.96
N ASN A 45 -12.26 -3.40 15.78
CA ASN A 45 -13.05 -3.12 14.57
C ASN A 45 -14.22 -2.14 14.73
N ASP A 46 -14.22 -1.31 15.78
CA ASP A 46 -15.33 -0.41 16.09
C ASP A 46 -14.82 1.04 16.18
N LEU A 47 -14.70 1.67 15.00
CA LEU A 47 -14.26 3.06 14.89
C LEU A 47 -15.26 4.05 15.50
N GLU A 48 -16.56 3.76 15.41
CA GLU A 48 -17.59 4.65 15.98
C GLU A 48 -17.50 4.69 17.50
N LYS A 49 -17.34 3.54 18.16
CA LYS A 49 -17.06 3.49 19.60
C LYS A 49 -15.76 4.22 19.96
N ALA A 50 -14.73 4.15 19.12
CA ALA A 50 -13.50 4.92 19.34
C ALA A 50 -13.75 6.44 19.27
N TYR A 51 -14.51 6.92 18.27
CA TYR A 51 -14.91 8.32 18.18
C TYR A 51 -15.73 8.77 19.38
N GLU A 52 -16.74 8.00 19.79
CA GLU A 52 -17.55 8.31 20.96
C GLU A 52 -16.72 8.36 22.25
N THR A 53 -15.83 7.39 22.45
CA THR A 53 -14.96 7.31 23.63
C THR A 53 -13.99 8.49 23.66
N ALA A 54 -13.44 8.88 22.51
CA ALA A 54 -12.57 10.05 22.41
C ALA A 54 -13.32 11.35 22.72
N ARG A 55 -14.56 11.52 22.25
CA ARG A 55 -15.40 12.69 22.63
C ARG A 55 -15.67 12.74 24.13
N LYS A 56 -15.94 11.59 24.75
CA LYS A 56 -16.22 11.48 26.19
C LYS A 56 -14.99 11.75 27.06
N THR A 57 -13.82 11.27 26.64
CA THR A 57 -12.58 11.33 27.43
C THR A 57 -11.70 12.53 27.11
N GLY A 58 -11.92 13.18 25.96
CA GLY A 58 -11.05 14.23 25.44
C GLY A 58 -9.71 13.71 24.91
N LYS A 59 -9.45 12.40 24.89
CA LYS A 59 -8.20 11.82 24.38
C LYS A 59 -8.18 11.78 22.84
N PRO A 60 -7.02 11.90 22.19
CA PRO A 60 -6.87 11.59 20.77
C PRO A 60 -7.07 10.09 20.51
N ILE A 61 -7.30 9.71 19.26
CA ILE A 61 -7.48 8.32 18.83
C ILE A 61 -6.20 7.85 18.15
N LEU A 62 -5.76 6.64 18.47
CA LEU A 62 -4.78 5.89 17.71
C LEU A 62 -5.49 4.73 17.00
N VAL A 63 -5.52 4.78 15.67
CA VAL A 63 -6.03 3.69 14.83
C VAL A 63 -4.86 2.85 14.35
N SER A 64 -4.85 1.57 14.67
CA SER A 64 -3.91 0.58 14.12
C SER A 64 -4.62 -0.24 13.04
N MET A 65 -4.15 -0.16 11.80
CA MET A 65 -4.65 -0.94 10.67
C MET A 65 -3.72 -2.10 10.35
N ARG A 66 -4.19 -3.33 10.53
CA ARG A 66 -3.36 -4.53 10.40
C ARG A 66 -4.17 -5.78 10.05
N CYS A 67 -3.84 -6.42 8.92
CA CYS A 67 -4.47 -7.69 8.54
C CYS A 67 -4.00 -8.87 9.42
N ILE A 68 -4.82 -9.93 9.50
CA ILE A 68 -4.50 -11.16 10.23
C ILE A 68 -4.40 -12.36 9.26
N PRO A 69 -3.32 -13.18 9.36
CA PRO A 69 -2.06 -12.88 10.04
C PRO A 69 -1.27 -11.81 9.28
N CYS A 70 -0.51 -10.97 9.99
CA CYS A 70 0.52 -10.14 9.36
C CYS A 70 1.89 -10.79 9.56
N GLU A 71 2.32 -11.62 8.61
CA GLU A 71 3.64 -12.27 8.65
C GLU A 71 4.79 -11.29 8.40
N GLU A 72 4.52 -10.17 7.72
CA GLU A 72 5.54 -9.17 7.34
C GLU A 72 5.70 -8.03 8.37
N CYS A 73 5.00 -8.08 9.52
CA CYS A 73 4.99 -7.01 10.54
C CYS A 73 5.81 -7.34 11.81
N VAL A 74 6.71 -8.33 11.79
CA VAL A 74 7.28 -8.98 12.99
C VAL A 74 7.89 -8.01 14.03
N LYS A 75 8.41 -6.85 13.64
CA LYS A 75 9.04 -5.88 14.56
C LYS A 75 8.13 -4.79 15.13
N LEU A 76 6.91 -4.69 14.63
CA LEU A 76 5.87 -3.87 15.22
C LEU A 76 4.68 -4.78 15.52
N ASP A 77 4.98 -6.01 15.94
CA ASP A 77 3.96 -6.90 16.43
C ASP A 77 3.32 -6.30 17.67
N ASP A 78 2.04 -6.57 17.89
CA ASP A 78 1.27 -5.93 18.96
C ASP A 78 1.87 -6.28 20.31
N ASP A 79 2.35 -7.52 20.46
CA ASP A 79 3.02 -7.96 21.68
C ASP A 79 4.32 -7.17 21.92
N LEU A 80 5.05 -6.76 20.88
CA LEU A 80 6.24 -5.93 21.05
C LEU A 80 5.86 -4.48 21.43
N ILE A 81 4.83 -3.95 20.77
CA ILE A 81 4.32 -2.58 21.00
C ILE A 81 3.72 -2.43 22.40
N ASP A 82 2.87 -3.38 22.79
CA ASP A 82 2.12 -3.35 24.04
C ASP A 82 3.03 -3.61 25.25
N ASN A 83 4.15 -4.31 25.07
CA ASN A 83 5.12 -4.58 26.13
C ASN A 83 6.31 -3.60 26.17
N ASP A 84 6.48 -2.73 25.18
CA ASP A 84 7.49 -1.67 25.26
C ASP A 84 7.03 -0.59 26.27
N PRO A 85 7.76 -0.35 27.36
CA PRO A 85 7.29 0.54 28.43
C PRO A 85 7.16 2.00 28.00
N THR A 86 7.97 2.44 27.02
CA THR A 86 7.91 3.82 26.52
C THR A 86 6.67 4.01 25.66
N VAL A 87 6.45 3.11 24.71
CA VAL A 87 5.29 3.14 23.82
C VAL A 87 4.01 2.93 24.63
N ARG A 88 3.98 1.95 25.54
CA ARG A 88 2.83 1.65 26.39
C ARG A 88 2.32 2.86 27.18
N SER A 89 3.23 3.61 27.82
CA SER A 89 2.90 4.85 28.55
C SER A 89 2.29 5.93 27.64
N LEU A 90 2.71 5.98 26.38
CA LEU A 90 2.11 6.88 25.39
C LEU A 90 0.73 6.37 24.95
N LEU A 91 0.57 5.06 24.71
CA LEU A 91 -0.70 4.45 24.31
C LEU A 91 -1.82 4.72 25.32
N ASP A 92 -1.54 4.75 26.62
CA ASP A 92 -2.51 5.06 27.67
C ASP A 92 -3.13 6.47 27.54
N GLN A 93 -2.49 7.36 26.77
CA GLN A 93 -2.98 8.72 26.48
C GLN A 93 -3.87 8.78 25.24
N PHE A 94 -4.09 7.67 24.53
CA PHE A 94 -4.97 7.56 23.38
C PHE A 94 -6.20 6.70 23.68
N VAL A 95 -7.24 6.90 22.88
CA VAL A 95 -8.24 5.85 22.63
C VAL A 95 -7.69 4.96 21.52
N CYS A 96 -7.30 3.74 21.88
CA CYS A 96 -6.68 2.80 20.97
C CYS A 96 -7.75 1.93 20.28
N VAL A 97 -7.73 1.90 18.94
CA VAL A 97 -8.62 1.06 18.14
C VAL A 97 -7.83 0.29 17.09
N ARG A 98 -8.12 -1.01 16.99
CA ARG A 98 -7.51 -1.95 16.05
C ARG A 98 -8.51 -2.25 14.94
N VAL A 99 -8.10 -2.06 13.69
CA VAL A 99 -8.89 -2.31 12.50
C VAL A 99 -8.20 -3.42 11.69
N VAL A 100 -8.83 -4.60 11.61
CA VAL A 100 -8.24 -5.82 11.05
C VAL A 100 -8.75 -6.22 9.67
N GLY A 101 -9.77 -5.51 9.19
CA GLY A 101 -10.26 -5.56 7.83
C GLY A 101 -10.77 -4.18 7.41
N THR A 102 -10.96 -3.99 6.12
CA THR A 102 -11.31 -2.67 5.55
C THR A 102 -12.76 -2.55 5.12
N ASN A 103 -13.59 -3.52 5.49
CA ASN A 103 -15.04 -3.46 5.33
C ASN A 103 -15.60 -2.17 5.96
N GLY A 104 -16.36 -1.38 5.20
CA GLY A 104 -16.98 -0.16 5.70
C GLY A 104 -15.99 0.96 6.06
N LEU A 105 -14.70 0.82 5.73
CA LEU A 105 -13.69 1.80 6.09
C LEU A 105 -13.97 3.16 5.42
N ASP A 106 -13.96 4.24 6.21
CA ASP A 106 -14.16 5.60 5.71
C ASP A 106 -12.94 6.09 4.89
N LEU A 107 -13.02 5.96 3.56
CA LEU A 107 -11.97 6.35 2.63
C LEU A 107 -11.83 7.88 2.49
N SER A 108 -12.74 8.66 3.05
CA SER A 108 -12.60 10.12 3.16
C SER A 108 -11.64 10.54 4.28
N THR A 109 -11.41 9.65 5.24
CA THR A 109 -10.47 9.86 6.35
C THR A 109 -9.22 9.02 6.16
N PHE A 110 -9.38 7.73 5.85
CA PHE A 110 -8.27 6.78 5.84
C PHE A 110 -7.74 6.56 4.42
N GLN A 111 -6.80 7.43 4.04
CA GLN A 111 -6.03 7.31 2.81
C GLN A 111 -4.56 7.06 3.16
N TYR A 112 -4.01 5.95 2.65
CA TYR A 112 -2.66 5.44 2.90
C TYR A 112 -2.25 4.48 1.79
N ASP A 113 -0.99 4.05 1.81
CA ASP A 113 -0.49 3.01 0.92
C ASP A 113 -1.09 1.66 1.31
N THR A 114 -2.04 1.19 0.51
CA THR A 114 -2.83 -0.01 0.79
C THR A 114 -2.04 -1.32 0.69
N ASP A 115 -0.82 -1.27 0.14
CA ASP A 115 0.11 -2.39 0.11
C ASP A 115 1.02 -2.44 1.35
N GLN A 116 0.87 -1.51 2.28
CA GLN A 116 1.49 -1.58 3.59
C GLN A 116 0.78 -2.63 4.43
N SER A 117 1.58 -3.47 5.08
CA SER A 117 1.07 -4.50 5.99
C SER A 117 0.71 -3.93 7.37
N PHE A 118 1.13 -2.69 7.64
CA PHE A 118 0.91 -1.96 8.87
C PHE A 118 0.78 -0.46 8.57
N ALA A 119 -0.29 0.15 9.06
CA ALA A 119 -0.47 1.61 9.03
C ALA A 119 -1.13 2.07 10.32
N MET A 120 -0.73 3.23 10.82
CA MET A 120 -1.31 3.87 11.98
C MET A 120 -1.75 5.30 11.65
N PHE A 121 -2.83 5.71 12.29
CA PHE A 121 -3.33 7.08 12.23
C PHE A 121 -3.54 7.61 13.63
N MET A 122 -3.03 8.82 13.88
CA MET A 122 -3.33 9.57 15.09
C MET A 122 -4.27 10.72 14.72
N LEU A 123 -5.44 10.80 15.35
CA LEU A 123 -6.47 11.77 14.97
C LEU A 123 -7.33 12.24 16.16
N ASN A 124 -8.04 13.34 15.95
CA ASN A 124 -9.08 13.81 16.85
C ASN A 124 -10.41 13.05 16.62
N ALA A 125 -11.33 13.13 17.58
CA ALA A 125 -12.66 12.55 17.50
C ALA A 125 -13.58 13.15 16.42
N ASP A 126 -13.21 14.31 15.86
CA ASP A 126 -13.86 14.92 14.68
C ASP A 126 -13.23 14.49 13.33
N LYS A 127 -12.36 13.47 13.35
CA LYS A 127 -11.63 12.92 12.21
C LYS A 127 -10.52 13.83 11.65
N THR A 128 -10.13 14.92 12.32
CA THR A 128 -8.91 15.66 11.97
C THR A 128 -7.65 14.83 12.27
N ILE A 129 -6.83 14.61 11.26
CA ILE A 129 -5.62 13.77 11.36
C ILE A 129 -4.44 14.61 11.89
N TYR A 130 -3.81 14.14 12.96
CA TYR A 130 -2.55 14.69 13.47
C TYR A 130 -1.34 14.16 12.68
N GLY A 131 -1.37 12.89 12.30
CA GLY A 131 -0.44 12.31 11.35
C GLY A 131 -0.58 10.80 11.22
N ARG A 132 0.30 10.24 10.40
CA ARG A 132 0.35 8.81 10.09
C ARG A 132 1.61 8.18 10.65
N PHE A 133 1.67 6.86 10.74
CA PHE A 133 2.89 6.11 10.99
C PHE A 133 2.80 4.74 10.31
N GLY A 134 3.94 4.09 10.06
CA GLY A 134 4.01 2.83 9.33
C GLY A 134 4.33 3.05 7.85
N THR A 135 5.42 2.44 7.40
CA THR A 135 5.83 2.39 6.00
C THR A 135 6.90 1.31 5.78
N ARG A 136 7.20 1.04 4.51
CA ARG A 136 8.35 0.26 4.07
C ARG A 136 8.74 0.63 2.63
N SER A 137 10.01 0.42 2.31
CA SER A 137 10.62 0.65 1.01
C SER A 137 10.90 -0.65 0.24
N HIS A 138 10.78 -1.81 0.91
CA HIS A 138 11.00 -3.12 0.33
C HIS A 138 10.08 -4.17 0.96
N ARG A 139 9.91 -5.31 0.29
CA ARG A 139 9.07 -6.41 0.80
C ARG A 139 9.65 -7.01 2.10
N THR A 140 10.95 -7.24 2.13
CA THR A 140 11.65 -7.98 3.21
C THR A 140 12.59 -7.11 4.05
N GLU A 141 12.99 -5.94 3.55
CA GLU A 141 13.96 -5.05 4.21
C GLU A 141 13.23 -3.81 4.71
N TRP A 142 12.63 -3.92 5.89
CA TRP A 142 11.85 -2.84 6.52
C TRP A 142 12.60 -2.18 7.70
N PHE A 143 13.79 -2.70 8.05
CA PHE A 143 14.60 -2.25 9.19
C PHE A 143 14.99 -0.76 9.12
N GLY A 144 15.05 -0.19 7.91
CA GLY A 144 15.42 1.20 7.68
C GLY A 144 14.26 2.21 7.71
N ASP A 145 13.01 1.74 7.84
CA ASP A 145 11.85 2.58 7.54
C ASP A 145 10.97 2.85 8.77
N VAL A 146 10.99 1.95 9.77
CA VAL A 146 10.22 2.08 11.02
C VAL A 146 10.99 1.53 12.24
N SER A 147 10.73 2.11 13.42
CA SER A 147 11.20 1.60 14.71
C SER A 147 10.21 1.92 15.84
N LEU A 148 10.36 1.28 17.00
CA LEU A 148 9.57 1.60 18.19
C LEU A 148 9.86 3.02 18.70
N GLU A 149 11.11 3.46 18.65
CA GLU A 149 11.50 4.83 19.01
C GLU A 149 10.86 5.85 18.06
N GLY A 150 10.83 5.56 16.76
CA GLY A 150 10.14 6.38 15.77
C GLY A 150 8.64 6.45 16.03
N MET A 151 8.02 5.32 16.43
CA MET A 151 6.61 5.27 16.82
C MET A 151 6.36 6.13 18.07
N ALA A 152 7.17 5.97 19.12
CA ALA A 152 7.06 6.78 20.32
C ALA A 152 7.19 8.27 20.01
N ALA A 153 8.15 8.65 19.15
CA ALA A 153 8.32 10.03 18.72
C ALA A 153 7.09 10.54 17.93
N ALA A 154 6.50 9.73 17.06
CA ALA A 154 5.29 10.07 16.33
C ALA A 154 4.08 10.26 17.28
N LEU A 155 3.90 9.36 18.26
CA LEU A 155 2.84 9.47 19.28
C LEU A 155 2.99 10.75 20.11
N GLN A 156 4.21 11.07 20.56
CA GLN A 156 4.51 12.33 21.24
C GLN A 156 4.18 13.55 20.36
N GLY A 157 4.51 13.49 19.06
CA GLY A 157 4.15 14.53 18.09
C GLY A 157 2.63 14.71 17.95
N ALA A 158 1.88 13.61 17.89
CA ALA A 158 0.43 13.66 17.85
C ALA A 158 -0.17 14.26 19.13
N LEU A 159 0.32 13.88 20.31
CA LEU A 159 -0.11 14.47 21.59
C LEU A 159 0.17 15.98 21.65
N ALA A 160 1.33 16.43 21.19
CA ALA A 160 1.68 17.85 21.13
C ALA A 160 0.83 18.64 20.11
N LEU A 161 0.35 18.00 19.04
CA LEU A 161 -0.62 18.60 18.13
C LEU A 161 -2.03 18.63 18.76
N HIS A 162 -2.41 17.58 19.48
CA HIS A 162 -3.70 17.46 20.14
C HIS A 162 -3.89 18.49 21.26
N GLN A 163 -2.86 18.72 22.09
CA GLN A 163 -2.88 19.75 23.15
C GLN A 163 -3.17 21.16 22.64
N ARG A 164 -2.85 21.44 21.36
CA ARG A 164 -3.07 22.74 20.72
C ARG A 164 -4.36 22.80 19.91
N TYR A 165 -5.12 21.71 19.84
CA TYR A 165 -6.35 21.62 19.06
C TYR A 165 -7.53 22.26 19.84
N PRO A 166 -8.43 23.02 19.19
CA PRO A 166 -8.55 23.26 17.74
C PRO A 166 -7.73 24.43 17.18
N GLY A 167 -6.88 25.10 17.97
CA GLY A 167 -6.13 26.29 17.56
C GLY A 167 -5.15 26.07 16.39
N ASN A 168 -4.75 24.82 16.12
CA ASN A 168 -3.90 24.44 14.99
C ASN A 168 -4.66 23.74 13.83
N ARG A 169 -5.99 23.78 13.81
CA ARG A 169 -6.82 23.03 12.84
C ARG A 169 -6.46 23.33 11.38
N GLU A 170 -6.19 24.59 11.04
CA GLU A 170 -5.85 25.00 9.68
C GLU A 170 -4.57 24.32 9.17
N GLN A 171 -3.55 24.17 10.03
CA GLN A 171 -2.29 23.49 9.69
C GLN A 171 -2.47 21.99 9.43
N LEU A 172 -3.58 21.41 9.89
CA LEU A 172 -3.89 19.99 9.77
C LEU A 172 -4.85 19.71 8.61
N ALA A 173 -5.44 20.72 7.98
CA ALA A 173 -6.46 20.55 6.95
C ALA A 173 -5.97 19.71 5.76
N ALA A 174 -4.75 19.98 5.30
CA ALA A 174 -4.13 19.27 4.17
C ALA A 174 -3.68 17.83 4.49
N LYS A 175 -3.79 17.38 5.76
CA LYS A 175 -3.58 15.98 6.14
C LYS A 175 -4.74 15.06 5.73
N ARG A 176 -5.83 15.62 5.20
CA ARG A 176 -6.94 14.89 4.57
C ARG A 176 -6.88 15.07 3.05
N GLY A 177 -7.10 13.97 2.33
CA GLY A 177 -7.07 13.93 0.88
C GLY A 177 -8.38 14.40 0.28
N LYS A 178 -8.39 14.57 -1.04
CA LYS A 178 -9.64 14.76 -1.79
C LYS A 178 -10.49 13.48 -1.70
N PRO A 179 -11.83 13.57 -1.82
CA PRO A 179 -12.69 12.40 -1.92
C PRO A 179 -12.20 11.44 -3.01
N LEU A 180 -12.22 10.15 -2.71
CA LEU A 180 -11.90 9.09 -3.67
C LEU A 180 -13.15 8.74 -4.52
N GLU A 181 -12.99 7.78 -5.42
CA GLU A 181 -14.03 7.33 -6.35
C GLU A 181 -15.28 6.81 -5.60
N PHE A 182 -15.08 6.18 -4.44
CA PHE A 182 -16.13 5.72 -3.53
C PHE A 182 -15.76 6.02 -2.08
N ALA A 183 -16.77 6.15 -1.23
CA ALA A 183 -16.60 6.51 0.19
C ALA A 183 -16.10 5.33 1.06
N SER A 184 -16.37 4.10 0.63
CA SER A 184 -15.94 2.88 1.33
C SER A 184 -15.56 1.75 0.35
N PRO A 185 -14.72 0.78 0.76
CA PRO A 185 -14.19 -0.25 -0.14
C PRO A 185 -15.23 -1.16 -0.79
N GLU A 186 -16.24 -1.60 -0.04
CA GLU A 186 -17.29 -2.49 -0.56
C GLU A 186 -18.14 -1.84 -1.66
N GLN A 187 -18.07 -0.51 -1.84
CA GLN A 187 -18.83 0.16 -2.89
C GLN A 187 -18.18 0.04 -4.27
N TYR A 188 -16.90 -0.34 -4.36
CA TYR A 188 -16.24 -0.53 -5.66
C TYR A 188 -16.87 -1.67 -6.46
N PRO A 189 -17.03 -1.54 -7.78
CA PRO A 189 -17.67 -2.56 -8.61
C PRO A 189 -17.04 -3.97 -8.53
N SER A 190 -15.74 -4.08 -8.28
CA SER A 190 -15.05 -5.38 -8.16
C SER A 190 -15.24 -6.05 -6.80
N LEU A 191 -15.76 -5.32 -5.81
CA LEU A 191 -15.95 -5.76 -4.42
C LEU A 191 -17.44 -5.86 -4.01
N LYS A 192 -18.32 -5.01 -4.56
CA LYS A 192 -19.71 -4.82 -4.11
C LYS A 192 -20.59 -6.08 -4.02
N ASP A 193 -20.41 -7.03 -4.92
CA ASP A 193 -21.25 -8.23 -4.98
C ASP A 193 -20.68 -9.37 -4.12
N LYS A 194 -19.49 -9.17 -3.53
CA LYS A 194 -18.74 -10.18 -2.77
C LYS A 194 -18.63 -9.85 -1.29
N TYR A 195 -18.70 -8.57 -0.94
CA TYR A 195 -18.40 -8.09 0.41
C TYR A 195 -19.48 -7.14 0.90
N THR A 196 -19.62 -7.07 2.23
CA THR A 196 -20.45 -6.08 2.91
C THR A 196 -19.57 -5.06 3.63
N ASN A 197 -20.20 -4.04 4.24
CA ASN A 197 -19.51 -3.06 5.08
C ASN A 197 -19.04 -3.62 6.43
N GLU A 198 -19.35 -4.88 6.74
CA GLU A 198 -18.93 -5.54 7.99
C GLU A 198 -18.24 -6.90 7.71
N ILE A 199 -17.40 -7.32 8.66
CA ILE A 199 -16.81 -8.67 8.66
C ILE A 199 -17.82 -9.63 9.28
N ASN A 200 -18.08 -10.77 8.61
CA ASN A 200 -19.01 -11.77 9.10
C ASN A 200 -18.32 -12.73 10.08
N TYR A 201 -18.30 -12.36 11.36
CA TYR A 201 -17.75 -13.21 12.42
C TYR A 201 -18.60 -14.45 12.73
N ASP A 202 -19.92 -14.41 12.49
CA ASP A 202 -20.81 -15.54 12.75
C ASP A 202 -20.77 -16.59 11.63
N GLY A 203 -20.21 -16.23 10.47
CA GLY A 203 -20.00 -17.11 9.32
C GLY A 203 -18.55 -17.17 8.87
N ASP A 204 -18.35 -17.09 7.55
CA ASP A 204 -17.05 -17.20 6.87
C ASP A 204 -16.19 -15.91 7.08
N VAL A 205 -15.59 -15.76 8.26
CA VAL A 205 -14.85 -14.55 8.68
C VAL A 205 -13.71 -14.16 7.74
N VAL A 206 -12.99 -15.15 7.19
CA VAL A 206 -11.85 -14.90 6.30
C VAL A 206 -12.33 -14.44 4.92
N LYS A 207 -13.39 -15.07 4.38
CA LYS A 207 -13.89 -14.74 3.04
C LYS A 207 -14.67 -13.45 2.99
N SER A 208 -15.24 -13.01 4.12
CA SER A 208 -15.97 -11.76 4.24
C SER A 208 -15.07 -10.53 4.47
N CYS A 209 -13.78 -10.72 4.77
CA CYS A 209 -12.84 -9.63 5.00
C CYS A 209 -12.33 -9.01 3.68
N ILE A 210 -12.45 -7.69 3.55
CA ILE A 210 -11.76 -6.92 2.51
C ILE A 210 -10.36 -6.57 3.02
N HIS A 211 -9.32 -7.08 2.35
CA HIS A 211 -7.93 -6.78 2.66
C HIS A 211 -7.51 -5.40 2.15
N CYS A 212 -6.58 -4.75 2.87
CA CYS A 212 -6.12 -3.39 2.53
C CYS A 212 -5.75 -3.24 1.05
N HIS A 213 -4.91 -4.14 0.50
CA HIS A 213 -4.44 -4.04 -0.88
C HIS A 213 -5.59 -4.12 -1.91
N GLN A 214 -6.72 -4.76 -1.55
CA GLN A 214 -7.88 -4.85 -2.44
C GLN A 214 -8.51 -3.48 -2.69
N ILE A 215 -8.32 -2.50 -1.79
CA ILE A 215 -8.74 -1.11 -2.03
C ILE A 215 -7.97 -0.55 -3.23
N GLY A 216 -6.64 -0.63 -3.21
CA GLY A 216 -5.80 -0.19 -4.31
C GLY A 216 -6.10 -0.94 -5.61
N ASP A 217 -6.32 -2.26 -5.52
CA ASP A 217 -6.66 -3.09 -6.68
C ASP A 217 -8.00 -2.67 -7.29
N ALA A 218 -9.02 -2.51 -6.46
CA ALA A 218 -10.35 -2.07 -6.88
C ALA A 218 -10.33 -0.67 -7.51
N ARG A 219 -9.50 0.24 -6.98
CA ARG A 219 -9.28 1.57 -7.56
C ARG A 219 -8.67 1.50 -8.95
N ARG A 220 -7.61 0.70 -9.15
CA ARG A 220 -7.02 0.51 -10.49
C ARG A 220 -8.00 -0.15 -11.45
N GLU A 221 -8.69 -1.18 -11.01
CA GLU A 221 -9.70 -1.89 -11.81
C GLU A 221 -10.87 -1.01 -12.20
N TYR A 222 -11.25 -0.03 -11.36
CA TYR A 222 -12.30 0.94 -11.68
C TYR A 222 -11.99 1.70 -12.99
N TYR A 223 -10.80 2.30 -13.11
CA TYR A 223 -10.37 2.98 -14.35
C TYR A 223 -10.16 1.98 -15.49
N TRP A 224 -9.46 0.88 -15.21
CA TRP A 224 -9.07 -0.09 -16.22
C TRP A 224 -10.27 -0.75 -16.91
N HIS A 225 -11.30 -1.14 -16.15
CA HIS A 225 -12.53 -1.72 -16.72
C HIS A 225 -13.35 -0.72 -17.53
N ARG A 226 -13.16 0.58 -17.31
CA ARG A 226 -13.75 1.66 -18.11
C ARG A 226 -12.91 2.02 -19.33
N SER A 227 -11.79 1.31 -19.55
CA SER A 227 -10.80 1.62 -20.59
C SER A 227 -10.25 3.04 -20.48
N GLU A 228 -10.17 3.55 -19.25
CA GLU A 228 -9.52 4.81 -18.90
C GLU A 228 -8.08 4.53 -18.45
N PRO A 229 -7.12 5.44 -18.73
CA PRO A 229 -5.78 5.36 -18.18
C PRO A 229 -5.81 5.25 -16.65
N ILE A 230 -4.98 4.37 -16.10
CA ILE A 230 -4.80 4.30 -14.64
C ILE A 230 -3.99 5.54 -14.21
N PRO A 231 -4.49 6.37 -13.27
CA PRO A 231 -3.73 7.50 -12.72
C PRO A 231 -2.34 7.08 -12.22
N GLU A 232 -1.31 7.89 -12.49
CA GLU A 232 0.06 7.55 -12.11
C GLU A 232 0.22 7.43 -10.58
N SER A 233 -0.55 8.22 -9.82
CA SER A 233 -0.64 8.13 -8.36
C SER A 233 -1.17 6.78 -7.85
N LEU A 234 -1.89 6.00 -8.67
CA LEU A 234 -2.34 4.64 -8.35
C LEU A 234 -1.34 3.54 -8.76
N LEU A 235 -0.41 3.86 -9.65
CA LEU A 235 0.69 2.98 -10.05
C LEU A 235 1.91 3.15 -9.13
N PHE A 236 2.15 4.38 -8.68
CA PHE A 236 3.22 4.79 -7.78
C PHE A 236 2.62 5.50 -6.55
N PRO A 237 1.86 4.76 -5.72
CA PRO A 237 1.22 5.32 -4.54
C PRO A 237 2.27 5.62 -3.47
N PHE A 238 2.08 6.74 -2.75
CA PHE A 238 2.91 7.15 -1.60
C PHE A 238 4.43 6.96 -1.78
N PRO A 239 5.05 7.66 -2.75
CA PRO A 239 6.46 7.46 -3.10
C PRO A 239 7.36 7.55 -1.86
N HIS A 240 8.23 6.56 -1.70
CA HIS A 240 9.15 6.56 -0.56
C HIS A 240 10.08 7.78 -0.62
N PRO A 241 10.39 8.50 0.49
CA PRO A 241 11.24 9.70 0.44
C PRO A 241 12.63 9.44 -0.16
N LYS A 242 13.17 8.23 0.02
CA LYS A 242 14.41 7.78 -0.60
C LYS A 242 14.41 7.91 -2.14
N SER A 243 13.25 7.77 -2.79
CA SER A 243 13.14 7.90 -4.27
C SER A 243 13.48 9.29 -4.78
N VAL A 244 13.29 10.33 -3.95
CA VAL A 244 13.67 11.72 -4.24
C VAL A 244 14.99 12.10 -3.57
N GLY A 245 15.73 11.11 -3.06
CA GLY A 245 17.03 11.26 -2.41
C GLY A 245 17.00 11.66 -0.95
N LEU A 246 15.83 11.64 -0.31
CA LEU A 246 15.65 12.00 1.08
C LEU A 246 15.67 10.74 1.95
N VAL A 247 16.80 10.44 2.61
CA VAL A 247 16.90 9.31 3.55
C VAL A 247 16.64 9.82 4.96
N LEU A 248 15.54 9.36 5.56
CA LEU A 248 15.10 9.80 6.87
C LEU A 248 15.49 8.79 7.95
N ASN A 249 15.82 9.29 9.13
CA ASN A 249 16.12 8.48 10.30
C ASN A 249 14.83 7.81 10.83
N PRO A 250 14.73 6.47 10.86
CA PRO A 250 13.50 5.78 11.27
C PRO A 250 13.19 5.87 12.77
N GLN A 251 14.14 6.31 13.60
CA GLN A 251 13.97 6.50 15.05
C GLN A 251 13.49 7.92 15.42
N LYS A 252 13.35 8.84 14.46
CA LYS A 252 13.04 10.26 14.73
C LYS A 252 11.93 10.79 13.84
N ARG A 253 11.30 11.90 14.24
CA ARG A 253 10.29 12.61 13.44
C ARG A 253 10.95 13.37 12.30
N ALA A 254 10.82 12.87 11.06
CA ALA A 254 11.22 13.56 9.83
C ALA A 254 12.64 14.21 9.89
N VAL A 255 13.59 13.50 10.51
CA VAL A 255 15.00 13.94 10.58
C VAL A 255 15.77 13.30 9.44
N VAL A 256 16.51 14.12 8.69
CA VAL A 256 17.35 13.67 7.58
C VAL A 256 18.55 12.90 8.13
N GLN A 257 18.66 11.63 7.78
CA GLN A 257 19.82 10.80 8.09
C GLN A 257 20.94 11.03 7.07
N SER A 258 20.58 11.04 5.78
CA SER A 258 21.49 11.33 4.68
C SER A 258 20.71 11.83 3.47
N VAL A 259 21.43 12.39 2.51
CA VAL A 259 20.86 12.84 1.23
C VAL A 259 21.64 12.14 0.13
N ILE A 260 20.92 11.57 -0.83
CA ILE A 260 21.53 10.90 -1.99
C ILE A 260 22.07 11.97 -2.94
N ASP A 261 23.32 11.82 -3.40
CA ASP A 261 23.92 12.73 -4.37
C ASP A 261 23.12 12.79 -5.68
N ASP A 262 23.22 13.91 -6.40
CA ASP A 262 22.52 14.15 -7.67
C ASP A 262 20.99 13.94 -7.65
N SER A 263 20.38 14.00 -6.46
CA SER A 263 18.95 13.81 -6.26
C SER A 263 18.16 15.13 -6.16
N PRO A 264 16.81 15.09 -6.26
CA PRO A 264 15.96 16.24 -5.95
C PRO A 264 16.23 16.85 -4.56
N ALA A 265 16.42 16.01 -3.54
CA ALA A 265 16.73 16.44 -2.18
C ALA A 265 18.10 17.15 -2.09
N ALA A 266 19.14 16.62 -2.73
CA ALA A 266 20.47 17.24 -2.76
C ALA A 266 20.44 18.62 -3.42
N ARG A 267 19.78 18.73 -4.58
CA ARG A 267 19.60 20.01 -5.29
C ARG A 267 18.81 21.05 -4.48
N SER A 268 18.02 20.60 -3.51
CA SER A 268 17.25 21.46 -2.60
C SER A 268 18.06 21.89 -1.36
N GLY A 269 19.34 21.52 -1.28
CA GLY A 269 20.24 21.92 -0.20
C GLY A 269 19.93 21.27 1.16
N LEU A 270 19.17 20.18 1.17
CA LEU A 270 18.94 19.38 2.37
C LEU A 270 20.24 18.72 2.83
N GLN A 271 20.41 18.57 4.14
CA GLN A 271 21.62 18.05 4.76
C GLN A 271 21.28 17.04 5.85
N ALA A 272 22.19 16.12 6.12
CA ALA A 272 22.08 15.23 7.27
C ALA A 272 21.95 16.06 8.57
N GLY A 273 21.04 15.66 9.45
CA GLY A 273 20.73 16.36 10.69
C GLY A 273 19.62 17.42 10.59
N ASP A 274 19.16 17.78 9.38
CA ASP A 274 17.98 18.62 9.22
C ASP A 274 16.76 17.97 9.85
N GLU A 275 16.02 18.72 10.68
CA GLU A 275 14.69 18.31 11.13
C GLU A 275 13.63 19.04 10.32
N ILE A 276 12.91 18.31 9.47
CA ILE A 276 11.85 18.88 8.64
C ILE A 276 10.60 19.03 9.52
N LEU A 277 10.30 20.26 9.91
CA LEU A 277 9.19 20.59 10.80
C LEU A 277 7.85 20.59 10.05
N THR A 278 7.85 21.20 8.87
CA THR A 278 6.70 21.24 7.99
C THR A 278 7.10 20.97 6.54
N MET A 279 6.18 20.36 5.79
CA MET A 279 6.27 20.19 4.34
C MET A 279 4.89 20.45 3.76
N ASP A 280 4.82 21.28 2.73
CA ASP A 280 3.55 21.76 2.16
C ASP A 280 2.62 22.36 3.25
N SER A 281 3.20 23.17 4.14
CA SER A 281 2.55 23.78 5.31
C SER A 281 1.93 22.80 6.33
N GLN A 282 2.19 21.49 6.22
CA GLN A 282 1.70 20.48 7.14
C GLN A 282 2.79 20.12 8.16
N PRO A 283 2.48 20.03 9.47
CA PRO A 283 3.43 19.53 10.45
C PRO A 283 3.73 18.05 10.21
N LEU A 284 4.99 17.65 10.32
CA LEU A 284 5.40 16.26 10.12
C LEU A 284 5.67 15.57 11.45
N ILE A 285 5.06 14.40 11.68
CA ILE A 285 5.34 13.59 12.86
C ILE A 285 5.94 12.22 12.53
N SER A 286 6.09 11.88 11.25
CA SER A 286 6.71 10.63 10.80
C SER A 286 7.14 10.67 9.34
N MET A 287 7.79 9.59 8.89
CA MET A 287 8.07 9.33 7.47
C MET A 287 6.79 9.17 6.63
N ALA A 288 5.73 8.57 7.20
CA ALA A 288 4.46 8.38 6.50
C ALA A 288 3.76 9.71 6.20
N ASP A 289 3.97 10.75 7.01
CA ASP A 289 3.51 12.11 6.68
C ASP A 289 4.30 12.71 5.50
N VAL A 290 5.59 12.42 5.36
CA VAL A 290 6.38 12.85 4.18
C VAL A 290 5.85 12.16 2.93
N GLN A 291 5.58 10.85 2.99
CA GLN A 291 4.96 10.13 1.88
C GLN A 291 3.56 10.65 1.55
N TRP A 292 2.78 11.04 2.57
CA TRP A 292 1.50 11.69 2.37
C TRP A 292 1.63 12.97 1.56
N VAL A 293 2.56 13.85 1.95
CA VAL A 293 2.80 15.11 1.23
C VAL A 293 3.25 14.82 -0.20
N LEU A 294 4.24 13.95 -0.40
CA LEU A 294 4.72 13.56 -1.72
C LEU A 294 3.60 12.97 -2.60
N HIS A 295 2.74 12.11 -2.03
CA HIS A 295 1.64 11.50 -2.78
C HIS A 295 0.70 12.54 -3.40
N HIS A 296 0.47 13.66 -2.72
CA HIS A 296 -0.45 14.72 -3.13
C HIS A 296 0.17 15.79 -4.03
N GLN A 297 1.46 15.68 -4.35
CA GLN A 297 2.12 16.59 -5.28
C GLN A 297 1.78 16.23 -6.73
N ALA A 298 1.80 17.26 -7.59
CA ALA A 298 1.66 17.09 -9.02
C ALA A 298 2.72 16.13 -9.59
N GLU A 299 2.37 15.42 -10.65
CA GLU A 299 3.24 14.43 -11.31
C GLU A 299 4.48 15.07 -11.95
N SER A 300 4.46 16.39 -12.16
CA SER A 300 5.47 17.13 -12.91
C SER A 300 5.66 18.54 -12.35
N GLY A 301 6.91 18.95 -12.15
CA GLY A 301 7.29 20.34 -11.86
C GLY A 301 6.77 20.90 -10.53
N ALA A 302 6.48 20.04 -9.54
CA ALA A 302 6.01 20.50 -8.24
C ALA A 302 7.16 21.07 -7.40
N THR A 303 6.93 22.17 -6.71
CA THR A 303 7.85 22.74 -5.72
C THR A 303 7.19 22.69 -4.36
N VAL A 304 7.73 21.88 -3.45
CA VAL A 304 7.11 21.62 -2.14
C VAL A 304 7.80 22.48 -1.09
N PRO A 305 7.13 23.50 -0.51
CA PRO A 305 7.74 24.34 0.52
C PRO A 305 7.99 23.55 1.80
N MET A 306 9.09 23.85 2.48
CA MET A 306 9.49 23.18 3.73
C MET A 306 9.99 24.20 4.75
N THR A 307 9.72 23.94 6.02
CA THR A 307 10.40 24.61 7.14
C THR A 307 11.25 23.60 7.88
N LEU A 308 12.53 23.90 8.00
CA LEU A 308 13.55 23.04 8.60
C LEU A 308 14.05 23.67 9.91
N ARG A 309 14.52 22.83 10.83
CA ARG A 309 15.46 23.23 11.88
C ARG A 309 16.83 22.63 11.60
N ARG A 310 17.83 23.50 11.41
CA ARG A 310 19.24 23.15 11.22
C ARG A 310 20.07 23.87 12.27
N GLU A 311 20.81 23.12 13.09
CA GLU A 311 21.65 23.70 14.17
C GLU A 311 20.88 24.68 15.08
N GLY A 312 19.62 24.37 15.38
CA GLY A 312 18.74 25.20 16.20
C GLY A 312 18.07 26.39 15.50
N LYS A 313 18.46 26.71 14.26
CA LYS A 313 17.86 27.81 13.47
C LYS A 313 16.72 27.31 12.59
N ILE A 314 15.68 28.11 12.45
CA ILE A 314 14.57 27.86 11.52
C ILE A 314 14.95 28.35 10.13
N ILE A 315 14.86 27.48 9.12
CA ILE A 315 15.22 27.75 7.74
C ILE A 315 14.03 27.43 6.84
N SER A 316 13.71 28.32 5.90
CA SER A 316 12.79 28.02 4.81
C SER A 316 13.56 27.37 3.66
N SER A 317 13.04 26.26 3.13
CA SER A 317 13.57 25.57 1.95
C SER A 317 12.41 25.10 1.07
N SER A 318 12.71 24.52 -0.09
CA SER A 318 11.72 23.94 -0.98
C SER A 318 12.30 22.75 -1.73
N LEU A 319 11.55 21.64 -1.78
CA LEU A 319 11.90 20.46 -2.55
C LEU A 319 11.34 20.58 -3.97
N THR A 320 12.21 20.69 -4.97
CA THR A 320 11.79 20.73 -6.38
C THR A 320 11.74 19.33 -6.97
N LEU A 321 10.55 18.92 -7.42
CA LEU A 321 10.27 17.60 -7.98
C LEU A 321 10.25 17.67 -9.51
N PRO A 322 11.21 17.04 -10.21
CA PRO A 322 11.31 17.10 -11.67
C PRO A 322 10.16 16.35 -12.37
N ASN A 323 10.05 16.51 -13.68
CA ASN A 323 9.08 15.75 -14.48
C ASN A 323 9.33 14.24 -14.33
N GLY A 324 8.28 13.47 -14.04
CA GLY A 324 8.37 12.02 -13.86
C GLY A 324 9.04 11.59 -12.54
N TRP A 325 9.25 12.50 -11.58
CA TRP A 325 9.88 12.21 -10.29
C TRP A 325 9.23 11.03 -9.55
N ARG A 326 7.92 10.86 -9.70
CA ARG A 326 7.15 9.80 -9.04
C ARG A 326 7.60 8.41 -9.49
N ARG A 327 8.04 8.29 -10.74
CA ARG A 327 8.56 7.05 -11.32
C ARG A 327 9.94 6.70 -10.78
N LEU A 328 10.62 7.58 -10.06
CA LEU A 328 11.88 7.25 -9.39
C LEU A 328 11.69 6.19 -8.29
N ASP A 329 10.48 6.06 -7.74
CA ASP A 329 10.15 4.95 -6.82
C ASP A 329 9.93 3.64 -7.58
N ASP A 330 10.05 2.51 -6.86
CA ASP A 330 9.81 1.17 -7.39
C ASP A 330 8.57 0.53 -6.77
N PRO A 331 7.44 0.46 -7.49
CA PRO A 331 6.22 -0.14 -6.98
C PRO A 331 6.23 -1.67 -7.03
N ARG A 332 7.23 -2.32 -7.65
CA ARG A 332 7.20 -3.76 -7.96
C ARG A 332 7.25 -4.66 -6.72
N TRP A 333 7.75 -4.17 -5.59
CA TRP A 333 7.72 -4.92 -4.33
C TRP A 333 6.30 -5.05 -3.76
N ARG A 334 5.37 -4.20 -4.19
CA ARG A 334 3.96 -4.22 -3.74
C ARG A 334 3.20 -5.39 -4.34
N VAL A 335 2.24 -5.91 -3.58
CA VAL A 335 1.38 -7.03 -4.01
C VAL A 335 0.50 -6.59 -5.18
N SER A 336 0.03 -5.35 -5.17
CA SER A 336 -0.72 -4.73 -6.26
C SER A 336 -0.04 -4.78 -7.63
N SER A 337 1.30 -4.79 -7.68
CA SER A 337 2.05 -4.92 -8.94
C SER A 337 1.74 -6.23 -9.68
N TRP A 338 1.22 -7.25 -8.99
CA TRP A 338 0.79 -8.51 -9.60
C TRP A 338 -0.38 -8.29 -10.55
N GLY A 339 -1.36 -7.49 -10.14
CA GLY A 339 -2.48 -7.08 -10.98
C GLY A 339 -2.01 -6.32 -12.22
N VAL A 340 -1.06 -5.40 -12.07
CA VAL A 340 -0.50 -4.65 -13.20
C VAL A 340 0.26 -5.57 -14.17
N CYS A 341 1.07 -6.51 -13.66
CA CYS A 341 1.70 -7.54 -14.49
C CYS A 341 0.68 -8.38 -15.27
N ARG A 342 -0.43 -8.78 -14.64
CA ARG A 342 -1.53 -9.45 -15.36
C ARG A 342 -1.97 -8.62 -16.56
N MET A 343 -2.26 -7.34 -16.33
CA MET A 343 -2.79 -6.41 -17.32
C MET A 343 -1.84 -6.22 -18.50
N VAL A 344 -0.58 -5.85 -18.26
CA VAL A 344 0.29 -5.31 -19.32
C VAL A 344 1.46 -6.21 -19.73
N THR A 345 1.90 -7.13 -18.86
CA THR A 345 2.96 -8.10 -19.20
C THR A 345 2.43 -9.53 -19.29
N GLY A 346 1.11 -9.72 -19.25
CA GLY A 346 0.47 -11.03 -19.32
C GLY A 346 0.91 -11.98 -18.20
N GLY A 347 1.33 -11.44 -17.05
CA GLY A 347 1.83 -12.17 -15.90
C GLY A 347 3.34 -12.46 -15.91
N MET A 348 4.14 -11.81 -16.77
CA MET A 348 5.60 -11.86 -16.66
C MET A 348 6.11 -10.92 -15.57
N ARG A 349 7.20 -11.33 -14.92
CA ARG A 349 8.05 -10.44 -14.09
C ARG A 349 9.33 -10.11 -14.81
N LEU A 350 9.56 -8.82 -14.98
CA LEU A 350 10.68 -8.28 -15.71
C LEU A 350 11.68 -7.59 -14.76
N LYS A 351 12.96 -7.86 -14.99
CA LYS A 351 14.08 -7.23 -14.27
C LYS A 351 15.02 -6.62 -15.29
N ALA A 352 15.51 -5.41 -15.05
CA ALA A 352 16.58 -4.86 -15.87
C ALA A 352 17.83 -5.74 -15.78
N LEU A 353 18.49 -5.96 -16.91
CA LEU A 353 19.79 -6.60 -16.94
C LEU A 353 20.86 -5.70 -16.32
N THR A 354 21.85 -6.31 -15.66
CA THR A 354 23.08 -5.64 -15.24
C THR A 354 23.95 -5.31 -16.45
N GLU A 355 24.94 -4.43 -16.28
CA GLU A 355 25.92 -4.12 -17.34
C GLU A 355 26.67 -5.36 -17.82
N ASP A 356 27.01 -6.29 -16.92
CA ASP A 356 27.69 -7.53 -17.28
C ASP A 356 26.78 -8.44 -18.13
N GLU A 357 25.52 -8.61 -17.72
CA GLU A 357 24.52 -9.39 -18.47
C GLU A 357 24.22 -8.76 -19.85
N ARG A 358 24.26 -7.43 -19.96
CA ARG A 358 24.13 -6.69 -21.23
C ARG A 358 25.29 -6.99 -22.17
N ARG A 359 26.54 -6.95 -21.67
CA ARG A 359 27.75 -7.24 -22.46
C ARG A 359 27.73 -8.67 -23.00
N ASP A 360 27.32 -9.65 -22.19
CA ASP A 360 27.24 -11.05 -22.61
C ASP A 360 26.25 -11.28 -23.76
N LEU A 361 25.23 -10.42 -23.88
CA LEU A 361 24.22 -10.47 -24.93
C LEU A 361 24.49 -9.48 -26.08
N ASN A 362 25.62 -8.79 -26.07
CA ASN A 362 25.96 -7.73 -27.04
C ASN A 362 24.87 -6.65 -27.15
N ILE A 363 24.24 -6.29 -26.01
CA ILE A 363 23.28 -5.20 -25.93
C ILE A 363 24.04 -3.94 -25.54
N GLU A 364 24.11 -2.98 -26.45
CA GLU A 364 24.87 -1.73 -26.26
C GLU A 364 23.98 -0.56 -25.81
N GLY A 365 24.59 0.35 -25.04
CA GLY A 365 24.01 1.62 -24.64
C GLY A 365 22.69 1.52 -23.87
N ASP A 366 21.88 2.57 -23.98
CA ASP A 366 20.63 2.75 -23.25
C ASP A 366 19.45 1.99 -23.89
N GLN A 367 19.72 0.89 -24.58
CA GLN A 367 18.66 0.04 -25.11
C GLN A 367 17.95 -0.68 -23.96
N MET A 368 16.62 -0.76 -24.05
CA MET A 368 15.77 -1.58 -23.20
C MET A 368 16.28 -3.02 -23.20
N ALA A 369 16.44 -3.58 -22.01
CA ALA A 369 16.82 -4.97 -21.81
C ALA A 369 16.26 -5.46 -20.48
N LEU A 370 15.05 -6.05 -20.55
CA LEU A 370 14.35 -6.56 -19.38
C LEU A 370 14.20 -8.09 -19.46
N ILE A 371 14.88 -8.82 -18.59
CA ILE A 371 14.78 -10.29 -18.54
C ILE A 371 13.52 -10.75 -17.82
N ALA A 372 12.81 -11.71 -18.41
CA ALA A 372 11.67 -12.39 -17.84
C ALA A 372 12.10 -13.39 -16.76
N THR A 373 12.22 -12.91 -15.52
CA THR A 373 12.56 -13.73 -14.34
C THR A 373 11.48 -14.77 -14.02
N SER A 374 10.23 -14.50 -14.38
CA SER A 374 9.14 -15.47 -14.30
C SER A 374 8.05 -15.17 -15.34
N VAL A 375 7.30 -16.22 -15.70
CA VAL A 375 6.10 -16.13 -16.55
C VAL A 375 4.98 -16.88 -15.84
N GLY A 376 3.87 -16.18 -15.57
CA GLY A 376 2.72 -16.77 -14.88
C GLY A 376 2.15 -17.99 -15.61
N ARG A 377 1.65 -18.95 -14.83
CA ARG A 377 1.28 -20.29 -15.32
C ARG A 377 -0.21 -20.55 -15.39
N TYR A 378 -1.00 -19.86 -14.56
CA TYR A 378 -2.41 -20.18 -14.33
C TYR A 378 -3.30 -18.94 -14.48
N GLY A 379 -4.57 -19.20 -14.81
CA GLY A 379 -5.61 -18.19 -14.87
C GLY A 379 -5.27 -17.01 -15.81
N PRO A 380 -5.73 -15.80 -15.47
CA PRO A 380 -5.41 -14.57 -16.22
C PRO A 380 -3.92 -14.23 -16.29
N HIS A 381 -3.13 -14.66 -15.30
CA HIS A 381 -1.67 -14.43 -15.28
C HIS A 381 -0.90 -15.35 -16.25
N ALA A 382 -1.57 -16.27 -16.95
CA ALA A 382 -0.92 -17.15 -17.93
C ALA A 382 -0.87 -16.56 -19.35
N ALA A 383 -1.32 -15.31 -19.54
CA ALA A 383 -1.52 -14.74 -20.86
C ALA A 383 -0.22 -14.67 -21.69
N ALA A 384 0.89 -14.24 -21.09
CA ALA A 384 2.19 -14.22 -21.76
C ALA A 384 2.67 -15.64 -22.11
N LYS A 385 2.51 -16.60 -21.19
CA LYS A 385 2.84 -18.01 -21.47
C LYS A 385 2.06 -18.55 -22.67
N LYS A 386 0.74 -18.27 -22.72
CA LYS A 386 -0.13 -18.66 -23.84
C LYS A 386 0.25 -17.98 -25.15
N ALA A 387 0.76 -16.75 -25.08
CA ALA A 387 1.30 -16.00 -26.21
C ALA A 387 2.74 -16.43 -26.63
N GLY A 388 3.32 -17.43 -25.96
CA GLY A 388 4.60 -18.01 -26.32
C GLY A 388 5.84 -17.38 -25.67
N PHE A 389 5.64 -16.44 -24.73
CA PHE A 389 6.72 -15.91 -23.90
C PHE A 389 7.20 -16.98 -22.90
N LYS A 390 8.48 -16.95 -22.57
CA LYS A 390 9.16 -17.91 -21.71
C LYS A 390 9.99 -17.19 -20.65
N LYS A 391 10.29 -17.93 -19.58
CA LYS A 391 11.31 -17.50 -18.63
C LYS A 391 12.62 -17.30 -19.39
N ASP A 392 13.39 -16.30 -18.98
CA ASP A 392 14.70 -15.92 -19.52
C ASP A 392 14.65 -15.27 -20.92
N ASP A 393 13.46 -14.98 -21.46
CA ASP A 393 13.31 -14.05 -22.58
C ASP A 393 13.82 -12.66 -22.16
N VAL A 394 14.65 -12.03 -22.99
CA VAL A 394 15.08 -10.64 -22.77
C VAL A 394 14.27 -9.72 -23.65
N VAL A 395 13.33 -9.00 -23.05
CA VAL A 395 12.51 -8.01 -23.74
C VAL A 395 13.36 -6.79 -24.08
N ILE A 396 13.48 -6.50 -25.36
CA ILE A 396 14.29 -5.40 -25.91
C ILE A 396 13.45 -4.31 -26.60
N GLY A 397 12.15 -4.53 -26.72
CA GLY A 397 11.22 -3.49 -27.14
C GLY A 397 9.78 -3.86 -26.83
N TYR A 398 8.98 -2.85 -26.50
CA TYR A 398 7.56 -3.00 -26.18
C TYR A 398 6.78 -1.91 -26.90
N ASP A 399 5.90 -2.28 -27.83
CA ASP A 399 5.23 -1.33 -28.72
C ASP A 399 6.19 -0.39 -29.49
N GLY A 400 7.30 -0.95 -29.97
CA GLY A 400 8.35 -0.18 -30.63
C GLY A 400 9.16 0.74 -29.69
N GLN A 401 8.78 0.91 -28.41
CA GLN A 401 9.61 1.60 -27.42
C GLN A 401 10.79 0.73 -27.05
N THR A 402 11.99 1.32 -27.08
CA THR A 402 13.26 0.65 -26.76
C THR A 402 14.01 1.35 -25.63
N ASN A 403 13.36 2.23 -24.88
CA ASN A 403 13.94 3.06 -23.82
C ASN A 403 13.21 2.91 -22.47
N LEU A 404 12.40 1.86 -22.31
CA LEU A 404 11.74 1.52 -21.05
C LEU A 404 12.69 0.68 -20.20
N MET A 405 13.51 1.35 -19.39
CA MET A 405 14.66 0.76 -18.72
C MET A 405 14.28 -0.03 -17.46
N ARG A 406 13.10 0.21 -16.91
CA ARG A 406 12.55 -0.52 -15.76
C ARG A 406 11.15 -1.06 -16.07
N GLU A 407 10.80 -2.19 -15.45
CA GLU A 407 9.43 -2.73 -15.53
C GLU A 407 8.38 -1.72 -15.05
N ALA A 408 8.70 -0.91 -14.05
CA ALA A 408 7.81 0.15 -13.59
C ALA A 408 7.53 1.22 -14.67
N GLU A 409 8.50 1.53 -15.52
CA GLU A 409 8.30 2.45 -16.65
C GLU A 409 7.42 1.81 -17.74
N LEU A 410 7.58 0.50 -17.96
CA LEU A 410 6.68 -0.26 -18.83
C LEU A 410 5.25 -0.24 -18.28
N PHE A 411 5.05 -0.41 -16.97
CA PHE A 411 3.73 -0.30 -16.35
C PHE A 411 3.11 1.08 -16.61
N ALA A 412 3.84 2.15 -16.32
CA ALA A 412 3.38 3.52 -16.55
C ALA A 412 3.00 3.75 -18.01
N TYR A 413 3.87 3.34 -18.94
CA TYR A 413 3.63 3.48 -20.37
C TYR A 413 2.39 2.70 -20.84
N ALA A 414 2.33 1.41 -20.53
CA ALA A 414 1.33 0.52 -21.09
C ALA A 414 -0.07 0.78 -20.53
N THR A 415 -0.18 1.07 -19.22
CA THR A 415 -1.48 1.40 -18.59
C THR A 415 -2.00 2.78 -18.95
N ALA A 416 -1.13 3.68 -19.44
CA ALA A 416 -1.54 4.99 -19.96
C ALA A 416 -1.97 4.93 -21.42
N LYS A 417 -1.37 4.03 -22.23
CA LYS A 417 -1.57 3.97 -23.69
C LYS A 417 -2.64 2.97 -24.13
N PHE A 418 -2.69 1.80 -23.51
CA PHE A 418 -3.50 0.68 -23.98
C PHE A 418 -4.75 0.45 -23.15
N LYS A 419 -5.65 -0.36 -23.72
CA LYS A 419 -6.94 -0.74 -23.15
C LYS A 419 -7.05 -2.27 -23.11
N PRO A 420 -7.90 -2.84 -22.24
CA PRO A 420 -8.19 -4.27 -22.27
C PRO A 420 -8.55 -4.77 -23.68
N GLY A 421 -7.87 -5.82 -24.13
CA GLY A 421 -8.07 -6.43 -25.46
C GLY A 421 -7.09 -5.98 -26.54
N ASP A 422 -6.33 -4.91 -26.31
CA ASP A 422 -5.26 -4.49 -27.24
C ASP A 422 -4.21 -5.59 -27.40
N LYS A 423 -3.55 -5.58 -28.56
CA LYS A 423 -2.49 -6.53 -28.93
C LYS A 423 -1.23 -5.75 -29.23
N VAL A 424 -0.20 -5.94 -28.41
CA VAL A 424 1.02 -5.14 -28.46
C VAL A 424 2.20 -5.97 -28.97
N PRO A 425 2.94 -5.54 -30.00
CA PRO A 425 4.16 -6.22 -30.41
C PRO A 425 5.27 -6.04 -29.35
N VAL A 426 5.91 -7.14 -28.98
CA VAL A 426 7.03 -7.18 -28.03
C VAL A 426 8.21 -7.88 -28.69
N LYS A 427 9.31 -7.14 -28.84
CA LYS A 427 10.57 -7.63 -29.40
C LYS A 427 11.41 -8.20 -28.26
N LEU A 428 11.94 -9.40 -28.44
CA LEU A 428 12.74 -10.09 -27.42
C LEU A 428 13.92 -10.83 -28.03
N ILE A 429 14.94 -11.11 -27.22
CA ILE A 429 16.04 -12.03 -27.51
C ILE A 429 15.77 -13.33 -26.78
N ARG A 430 15.89 -14.45 -27.50
CA ARG A 430 15.83 -15.81 -26.96
C ARG A 430 16.88 -16.67 -27.66
N ASN A 431 17.78 -17.26 -26.88
CA ASN A 431 18.89 -18.08 -27.41
C ASN A 431 19.71 -17.34 -28.48
N GLY A 432 19.99 -16.05 -28.28
CA GLY A 432 20.71 -15.21 -29.24
C GLY A 432 19.89 -14.73 -30.45
N GLU A 433 18.69 -15.27 -30.68
CA GLU A 433 17.83 -14.85 -31.78
C GLU A 433 16.84 -13.78 -31.35
N THR A 434 16.66 -12.77 -32.21
CA THR A 434 15.58 -11.78 -32.04
C THR A 434 14.25 -12.35 -32.55
N LYS A 435 13.20 -12.22 -31.75
CA LYS A 435 11.82 -12.60 -32.10
C LYS A 435 10.87 -11.47 -31.75
N THR A 436 9.73 -11.42 -32.44
CA THR A 436 8.62 -10.55 -32.05
C THR A 436 7.41 -11.42 -31.74
N LEU A 437 6.89 -11.27 -30.52
CA LEU A 437 5.66 -11.92 -30.08
C LEU A 437 4.61 -10.85 -29.80
N THR A 438 3.34 -11.25 -29.74
CA THR A 438 2.23 -10.34 -29.45
C THR A 438 1.77 -10.51 -28.01
N MET A 439 1.83 -9.44 -27.22
CA MET A 439 1.30 -9.38 -25.87
C MET A 439 -0.18 -8.99 -25.88
N PRO A 440 -1.10 -9.84 -25.39
CA PRO A 440 -2.49 -9.45 -25.20
C PRO A 440 -2.67 -8.66 -23.90
N ILE A 441 -3.16 -7.43 -24.00
CA ILE A 441 -3.48 -6.58 -22.85
C ILE A 441 -4.71 -7.14 -22.14
N GLN A 442 -4.54 -7.58 -20.89
CA GLN A 442 -5.57 -8.28 -20.13
C GLN A 442 -6.53 -7.31 -19.46
N ARG A 443 -7.76 -7.80 -19.24
CA ARG A 443 -8.73 -7.16 -18.35
C ARG A 443 -8.28 -7.26 -16.88
#